data_AF-H2ZPF5-F1
#
_entry.id   AF-H2ZPF5-F1
#
_cell.length_a   1.000
_cell.length_b   1.000
_cell.length_c   1.000
_cell.angle_alpha   90.00
_cell.angle_beta   90.00
_cell.angle_gamma   90.00
#
_symmetry.space_group_name_H-M   'P 1'
#
loop_
_entity.id
_entity.type
_entity.pdbx_description
1 polymer ?
#
loop_
_entity_poly.entity_id
_entity_poly.type
_entity_poly.pdbx_seq_one_letter_code
_entity_poly.pdbx_strand_id
1 'polypeptide(L)'
;MENEQTSVGWGRIAASRFAKTPEEIQNDIMKALEGKLLIDFPVQAPDYSQWQRVSIPTTSPQPSLNKSYKSKSTQSKSRPLTGTSGLTACSSLCLHPWNKKAPNVDLTAEIEKSKRIAVLQAQILARKKSVEQYSQLKDELNTNNATLKDHIISCESTTHKGVTKLLEKYEKYTSASKVLSKNHVVQIETAQAELNSMAGKFAKEIADLTDESQYLDAKVQVLLQDLQVLRTYKDKEYPVKAMCIAKLSNNVGNLSIDQRDEMEELKRIISGERMKMLAHRMNQTEAIVDHAAEDAFKSCTSRSLQLLSRKNQVIAYEIMQNRQEISELTLIVEQLENEVKILSNMAETNVRKYVFPELKVMDTPMCHPDEDVILDIPTQQMLPI
;
A
#
# COMPACT_ATOMS: atom_id res chain seq x y z
N MET A 1 41.33 -2.10 -0.43
CA MET A 1 40.97 -2.92 0.74
C MET A 1 40.19 -2.02 1.68
N GLU A 2 38.88 -1.99 1.54
CA GLU A 2 37.99 -1.27 2.45
C GLU A 2 36.98 -2.29 2.99
N ASN A 3 36.87 -2.30 4.31
CA ASN A 3 36.16 -3.29 5.10
C ASN A 3 34.81 -2.66 5.48
N GLU A 4 33.75 -2.96 4.72
CA GLU A 4 32.39 -2.53 5.06
C GLU A 4 31.80 -3.44 6.14
N GLN A 5 31.87 -2.98 7.39
CA GLN A 5 31.07 -3.51 8.49
C GLN A 5 29.60 -3.15 8.25
N THR A 6 28.81 -4.13 7.80
CA THR A 6 27.36 -4.03 7.71
C THR A 6 26.74 -4.02 9.12
N SER A 7 26.60 -2.83 9.69
CA SER A 7 25.73 -2.56 10.83
C SER A 7 24.28 -2.77 10.41
N VAL A 8 23.76 -3.99 10.60
CA VAL A 8 22.33 -4.30 10.42
C VAL A 8 21.55 -3.55 11.51
N GLY A 9 20.91 -2.45 11.11
CA GLY A 9 20.09 -1.64 11.99
C GLY A 9 18.95 -2.44 12.61
N TRP A 10 18.69 -2.19 13.88
CA TRP A 10 17.61 -2.80 14.68
C TRP A 10 16.25 -2.82 13.98
N GLY A 11 15.98 -1.84 13.10
CA GLY A 11 14.76 -1.79 12.29
C GLY A 11 14.57 -2.96 11.32
N ARG A 12 15.64 -3.47 10.68
CA ARG A 12 15.55 -4.65 9.80
C ARG A 12 15.35 -5.94 10.58
N ILE A 13 15.90 -6.02 11.80
CA ILE A 13 15.74 -7.16 12.71
C ILE A 13 14.34 -7.16 13.34
N ALA A 14 13.75 -5.98 13.58
CA ALA A 14 12.38 -5.87 14.07
C ALA A 14 11.36 -6.23 12.97
N ALA A 15 11.55 -5.74 11.74
CA ALA A 15 10.66 -6.04 10.62
C ALA A 15 10.65 -7.53 10.24
N SER A 16 11.79 -8.23 10.31
CA SER A 16 11.87 -9.67 10.02
C SER A 16 11.20 -10.55 11.08
N ARG A 17 10.86 -10.02 12.26
CA ARG A 17 10.11 -10.75 13.30
C ARG A 17 8.59 -10.74 13.05
N PHE A 18 8.07 -9.72 12.37
CA PHE A 18 6.65 -9.62 12.02
C PHE A 18 6.29 -10.37 10.72
N ALA A 19 7.29 -10.75 9.92
CA ALA A 19 7.10 -11.54 8.71
C ALA A 19 7.08 -13.07 8.95
N LYS A 20 7.33 -13.52 10.18
CA LYS A 20 7.33 -14.93 10.54
C LYS A 20 5.93 -15.41 10.87
N THR A 21 5.59 -16.59 10.36
CA THR A 21 4.31 -17.24 10.69
C THR A 21 4.29 -17.65 12.18
N PRO A 22 3.12 -17.79 12.81
CA PRO A 22 3.00 -18.17 14.23
C PRO A 22 3.75 -19.47 14.56
N GLU A 23 3.80 -20.42 13.62
CA GLU A 23 4.50 -21.70 13.76
C GLU A 23 6.03 -21.53 13.74
N GLU A 24 6.56 -20.62 12.93
CA GLU A 24 7.99 -20.30 12.91
C GLU A 24 8.44 -19.57 14.17
N ILE A 25 7.58 -18.70 14.73
CA ILE A 25 7.83 -18.03 16.01
C ILE A 25 7.83 -19.06 17.15
N GLN A 26 6.88 -20.01 17.14
CA GLN A 26 6.84 -21.10 18.12
C GLN A 26 8.08 -22.00 18.03
N ASN A 27 8.52 -22.35 16.82
CA ASN A 27 9.73 -23.15 16.61
C ASN A 27 11.01 -22.40 17.02
N ASP A 28 11.11 -21.10 16.75
CA ASP A 28 12.23 -20.27 17.21
C ASP A 28 12.26 -20.12 18.74
N ILE A 29 11.08 -20.02 19.38
CA ILE A 29 10.96 -20.00 20.84
C ILE A 29 11.38 -21.36 21.41
N MET A 30 10.91 -22.47 20.85
CA MET A 30 11.29 -23.82 21.29
C MET A 30 12.79 -24.07 21.12
N LYS A 31 13.37 -23.65 20.00
CA LYS A 31 14.82 -23.76 19.73
C LYS A 31 15.67 -22.84 20.60
N ALA A 32 15.16 -21.65 20.96
CA ALA A 32 15.82 -20.75 21.92
C ALA A 32 15.73 -21.25 23.37
N LEU A 33 14.75 -22.11 23.67
CA LEU A 33 14.55 -22.76 24.97
C LEU A 33 15.35 -24.07 25.10
N GLU A 34 15.57 -24.82 24.00
CA GLU A 34 16.34 -26.07 23.98
C GLU A 34 17.79 -25.95 24.46
N GLY A 35 18.39 -24.75 24.41
CA GLY A 35 19.74 -24.49 24.92
C GLY A 35 19.81 -23.82 26.30
N LYS A 36 18.68 -23.33 26.84
CA LYS A 36 18.62 -22.58 28.12
C LYS A 36 17.92 -23.34 29.24
N LEU A 37 17.30 -24.47 28.94
CA LEU A 37 16.65 -25.39 29.88
C LEU A 37 17.46 -26.68 30.11
N LEU A 38 18.79 -26.59 30.11
CA LEU A 38 19.60 -27.58 30.84
C LEU A 38 19.61 -27.21 32.32
N ILE A 39 18.43 -27.29 32.93
CA ILE A 39 18.29 -27.59 34.34
C ILE A 39 18.00 -29.07 34.35
N ASP A 40 19.04 -29.88 34.60
CA ASP A 40 18.86 -31.29 34.93
C ASP A 40 17.88 -31.38 36.08
N PHE A 41 16.64 -31.75 35.79
CA PHE A 41 15.74 -32.30 36.79
C PHE A 41 16.23 -33.72 37.06
N PRO A 42 16.82 -34.03 38.22
CA PRO A 42 17.11 -35.41 38.54
C PRO A 42 15.79 -36.17 38.59
N VAL A 43 15.64 -37.17 37.72
CA VAL A 43 14.58 -38.19 37.71
C VAL A 43 14.74 -39.16 38.91
N GLN A 44 15.38 -38.71 39.99
CA GLN A 44 15.46 -39.45 41.24
C GLN A 44 14.58 -38.76 42.26
N ALA A 45 13.60 -39.53 42.75
CA ALA A 45 12.74 -39.15 43.86
C ALA A 45 13.59 -38.50 44.97
N PRO A 46 13.06 -37.46 45.66
CA PRO A 46 13.79 -36.84 46.75
C PRO A 46 14.23 -37.91 47.75
N ASP A 47 15.53 -38.00 48.01
CA ASP A 47 16.04 -38.92 49.00
C ASP A 47 15.65 -38.44 50.40
N TYR A 48 14.59 -39.04 50.94
CA TYR A 48 14.07 -38.78 52.28
C TYR A 48 14.86 -39.52 53.37
N SER A 49 15.98 -40.19 53.05
CA SER A 49 16.83 -40.93 54.00
C SER A 49 17.35 -40.04 55.16
N GLN A 50 17.58 -38.75 54.91
CA GLN A 50 17.99 -37.78 55.93
C GLN A 50 16.88 -37.40 56.94
N TRP A 51 15.62 -37.80 56.70
CA TRP A 51 14.46 -37.59 57.59
C TRP A 51 13.93 -38.90 58.20
N GLN A 52 14.56 -40.04 57.93
CA GLN A 52 14.22 -41.30 58.60
C GLN A 52 14.77 -41.29 60.03
N ARG A 53 13.90 -41.51 61.01
CA ARG A 53 14.29 -41.66 62.42
C ARG A 53 15.20 -42.88 62.54
N VAL A 54 16.47 -42.65 62.85
CA VAL A 54 17.40 -43.71 63.27
C VAL A 54 16.86 -44.26 64.59
N SER A 55 16.40 -45.51 64.59
CA SER A 55 16.11 -46.24 65.81
C SER A 55 17.40 -46.35 66.61
N ILE A 56 17.38 -45.81 67.84
CA ILE A 56 18.43 -45.90 68.83
C ILE A 56 18.83 -47.38 68.98
N PRO A 57 20.12 -47.75 68.89
CA PRO A 57 20.57 -49.09 69.27
C PRO A 57 20.24 -49.28 70.75
N THR A 58 19.36 -50.23 71.03
CA THR A 58 19.07 -50.68 72.40
C THR A 58 20.28 -51.50 72.86
N THR A 59 21.32 -50.82 73.33
CA THR A 59 22.40 -51.44 74.09
C THR A 59 22.12 -51.19 75.57
N SER A 60 21.49 -52.17 76.19
CA SER A 60 21.38 -52.31 77.63
C SER A 60 22.79 -52.35 78.27
N PRO A 61 23.05 -51.56 79.32
CA PRO A 61 24.07 -51.91 80.30
C PRO A 61 23.40 -52.75 81.39
N GLN A 62 23.72 -54.04 81.43
CA GLN A 62 23.44 -54.88 82.58
C GLN A 62 24.20 -54.38 83.83
N PRO A 63 23.65 -54.58 85.03
CA PRO A 63 24.32 -54.27 86.29
C PRO A 63 25.43 -55.29 86.58
N SER A 64 26.69 -54.86 86.61
CA SER A 64 27.78 -55.69 87.12
C SER A 64 27.84 -55.61 88.65
N LEU A 65 27.10 -56.52 89.30
CA LEU A 65 27.52 -57.08 90.58
C LEU A 65 28.74 -57.96 90.32
N ASN A 66 29.88 -57.66 90.92
CA ASN A 66 30.76 -58.68 91.47
C ASN A 66 31.72 -58.10 92.52
N LYS A 67 31.56 -58.65 93.73
CA LYS A 67 32.54 -58.68 94.80
C LYS A 67 33.82 -59.36 94.29
N SER A 68 34.98 -58.82 94.66
CA SER A 68 36.10 -59.67 95.05
C SER A 68 36.89 -59.00 96.15
N TYR A 69 36.83 -59.67 97.29
CA TYR A 69 37.78 -59.59 98.39
C TYR A 69 39.21 -59.79 97.86
N LYS A 70 40.17 -59.06 98.43
CA LYS A 70 41.51 -59.60 98.74
C LYS A 70 42.15 -58.79 99.87
N SER A 71 42.16 -59.45 101.02
CA SER A 71 42.98 -59.22 102.19
C SER A 71 44.47 -59.51 101.94
N LYS A 72 45.35 -58.66 102.49
CA LYS A 72 46.69 -58.96 103.03
C LYS A 72 46.91 -57.90 104.13
N SER A 73 46.98 -58.14 105.43
CA SER A 73 47.56 -59.20 106.27
C SER A 73 49.04 -59.46 106.02
N THR A 74 49.87 -58.75 106.78
CA THR A 74 51.17 -59.19 107.35
C THR A 74 51.31 -58.45 108.69
N GLN A 75 50.87 -59.06 109.78
CA GLN A 75 51.65 -59.86 110.73
C GLN A 75 52.55 -59.03 111.66
N SER A 76 52.04 -58.93 112.89
CA SER A 76 52.75 -58.71 114.14
C SER A 76 53.82 -59.76 114.43
N LYS A 77 54.89 -59.34 115.10
CA LYS A 77 55.69 -59.97 116.19
C LYS A 77 56.85 -58.99 116.44
N SER A 78 57.31 -58.64 117.64
CA SER A 78 57.29 -59.30 118.94
C SER A 78 57.79 -58.31 119.99
N ARG A 79 57.24 -58.41 121.20
CA ARG A 79 57.81 -57.90 122.45
C ARG A 79 59.04 -58.74 122.84
N PRO A 80 59.93 -58.23 123.72
CA PRO A 80 60.19 -58.99 124.93
C PRO A 80 60.13 -58.14 126.21
N LEU A 81 59.59 -58.74 127.27
CA LEU A 81 59.87 -58.46 128.68
C LEU A 81 61.30 -59.00 128.98
N THR A 82 62.09 -58.67 130.02
CA THR A 82 61.84 -58.40 131.44
C THR A 82 63.20 -58.13 132.12
N GLY A 83 63.23 -57.42 133.25
CA GLY A 83 64.29 -57.48 134.28
C GLY A 83 65.53 -56.60 134.02
N THR A 84 66.18 -55.94 134.96
CA THR A 84 66.19 -56.03 136.44
C THR A 84 66.80 -54.75 137.02
N SER A 85 66.27 -54.33 138.17
CA SER A 85 66.90 -53.71 139.36
C SER A 85 68.30 -53.08 139.30
N GLY A 86 68.41 -51.89 139.91
CA GLY A 86 69.66 -51.25 140.36
C GLY A 86 69.44 -49.80 140.80
N LEU A 87 68.70 -49.57 141.89
CA LEU A 87 69.25 -49.04 143.15
C LEU A 87 70.05 -47.74 143.02
N THR A 88 69.38 -46.60 143.24
CA THR A 88 69.97 -45.50 143.99
C THR A 88 68.99 -45.08 145.08
N ALA A 89 69.48 -45.19 146.31
CA ALA A 89 68.73 -45.04 147.54
C ALA A 89 68.25 -43.58 147.74
N CYS A 90 67.00 -43.42 148.18
CA CYS A 90 66.64 -42.28 149.02
C CYS A 90 65.86 -42.83 150.22
N SER A 91 66.36 -42.48 151.40
CA SER A 91 65.94 -42.91 152.73
C SER A 91 64.49 -42.53 153.05
N SER A 92 63.93 -43.25 154.02
CA SER A 92 62.57 -43.36 154.56
C SER A 92 61.79 -42.08 154.97
N LEU A 93 61.96 -40.93 154.31
CA LEU A 93 61.27 -39.67 154.68
C LEU A 93 60.80 -38.83 153.46
N CYS A 94 60.47 -39.44 152.32
CA CYS A 94 59.99 -38.70 151.14
C CYS A 94 58.50 -39.03 150.85
N LEU A 95 57.59 -38.10 151.17
CA LEU A 95 56.18 -38.17 150.77
C LEU A 95 56.03 -37.80 149.30
N HIS A 96 55.71 -38.78 148.46
CA HIS A 96 55.38 -38.55 147.06
C HIS A 96 53.99 -39.13 146.70
N PRO A 97 53.31 -38.57 145.67
CA PRO A 97 51.85 -38.69 145.44
C PRO A 97 51.24 -40.08 145.18
N TRP A 98 52.02 -41.16 145.29
CA TRP A 98 51.64 -42.54 144.94
C TRP A 98 51.02 -43.38 146.08
N ASN A 99 50.83 -42.81 147.28
CA ASN A 99 50.23 -43.51 148.44
C ASN A 99 48.74 -43.16 148.68
N LYS A 100 47.98 -42.87 147.63
CA LYS A 100 46.51 -42.83 147.65
C LYS A 100 45.96 -44.03 146.87
N LYS A 101 45.21 -44.92 147.56
CA LYS A 101 44.49 -46.05 146.96
C LYS A 101 43.65 -45.54 145.78
N ALA A 102 44.00 -45.94 144.56
CA ALA A 102 43.19 -45.69 143.38
C ALA A 102 41.83 -46.40 143.53
N PRO A 103 40.71 -45.80 143.09
CA PRO A 103 39.46 -46.53 142.96
C PRO A 103 39.65 -47.68 141.97
N ASN A 104 39.09 -48.85 142.29
CA ASN A 104 39.09 -50.03 141.41
C ASN A 104 38.22 -49.73 140.18
N VAL A 105 38.85 -49.26 139.10
CA VAL A 105 38.23 -49.08 137.79
C VAL A 105 38.35 -50.41 137.05
N ASP A 106 37.19 -51.03 136.76
CA ASP A 106 37.10 -52.26 135.98
C ASP A 106 37.65 -52.03 134.56
N LEU A 107 38.90 -52.45 134.34
CA LEU A 107 39.68 -52.16 133.14
C LEU A 107 38.98 -52.68 131.86
N THR A 108 38.17 -53.74 131.98
CA THR A 108 37.41 -54.33 130.87
C THR A 108 36.25 -53.45 130.40
N ALA A 109 35.48 -52.86 131.32
CA ALA A 109 34.36 -51.98 130.99
C ALA A 109 34.83 -50.67 130.33
N GLU A 110 36.00 -50.15 130.73
CA GLU A 110 36.60 -48.94 130.14
C GLU A 110 37.16 -49.20 128.73
N ILE A 111 37.67 -50.41 128.48
CA ILE A 111 38.09 -50.86 127.14
C ILE A 111 36.88 -51.02 126.21
N GLU A 112 35.73 -51.50 126.70
CA GLU A 112 34.50 -51.60 125.89
C GLU A 112 33.88 -50.23 125.58
N LYS A 113 33.87 -49.31 126.56
CA LYS A 113 33.45 -47.92 126.35
C LYS A 113 34.33 -47.21 125.34
N SER A 114 35.66 -47.33 125.44
CA SER A 114 36.58 -46.72 124.48
C SER A 114 36.43 -47.28 123.06
N LYS A 115 36.19 -48.60 122.91
CA LYS A 115 35.84 -49.21 121.62
C LYS A 115 34.53 -48.65 121.05
N ARG A 116 33.49 -48.51 121.89
CA ARG A 116 32.19 -47.95 121.46
C ARG A 116 32.30 -46.48 121.07
N ILE A 117 33.09 -45.69 121.81
CA ILE A 117 33.40 -44.30 121.48
C ILE A 117 34.14 -44.23 120.14
N ALA A 118 35.13 -45.10 119.91
CA ALA A 118 35.86 -45.14 118.63
C ALA A 118 34.95 -45.49 117.44
N VAL A 119 34.02 -46.44 117.60
CA VAL A 119 33.02 -46.78 116.56
C VAL A 119 32.09 -45.60 116.28
N LEU A 120 31.58 -44.91 117.32
CA LEU A 120 30.75 -43.73 117.17
C LEU A 120 31.51 -42.57 116.53
N GLN A 121 32.78 -42.36 116.89
CA GLN A 121 33.66 -41.38 116.25
C GLN A 121 33.87 -41.69 114.77
N ALA A 122 34.16 -42.95 114.42
CA ALA A 122 34.27 -43.37 113.02
C ALA A 122 32.96 -43.17 112.25
N GLN A 123 31.81 -43.44 112.88
CA GLN A 123 30.49 -43.20 112.29
C GLN A 123 30.21 -41.71 112.08
N ILE A 124 30.55 -40.86 113.05
CA ILE A 124 30.44 -39.40 112.93
C ILE A 124 31.33 -38.89 111.80
N LEU A 125 32.57 -39.37 111.69
CA LEU A 125 33.49 -38.99 110.60
C LEU A 125 32.96 -39.43 109.24
N ALA A 126 32.45 -40.66 109.12
CA ALA A 126 31.83 -41.14 107.88
C ALA A 126 30.59 -40.32 107.49
N ARG A 127 29.74 -39.96 108.47
CA ARG A 127 28.57 -39.11 108.25
C ARG A 127 28.96 -37.69 107.84
N LYS A 128 29.95 -37.09 108.50
CA LYS A 128 30.50 -35.77 108.11
C LYS A 128 31.02 -35.78 106.67
N LYS A 129 31.81 -36.78 106.30
CA LYS A 129 32.30 -36.95 104.93
C LYS A 129 31.15 -37.09 103.92
N SER A 130 30.11 -37.85 104.25
CA SER A 130 28.93 -37.98 103.36
C SER A 130 28.17 -36.66 103.20
N VAL A 131 28.01 -35.88 104.28
CA VAL A 131 27.34 -34.56 104.22
C VAL A 131 28.15 -33.59 103.37
N GLU A 132 29.48 -33.59 103.52
CA GLU A 132 30.38 -32.78 102.69
C GLU A 132 30.28 -33.16 101.21
N GLN A 133 30.26 -34.46 100.89
CA GLN A 133 30.05 -34.94 99.52
C GLN A 133 28.68 -34.52 98.96
N TYR A 134 27.60 -34.59 99.74
CA TYR A 134 26.28 -34.11 99.31
C TYR A 134 26.24 -32.59 99.13
N SER A 135 26.96 -31.83 99.97
CA SER A 135 27.07 -30.38 99.80
C SER A 135 27.81 -30.05 98.51
N GLN A 136 28.96 -30.69 98.25
CA GLN A 136 29.72 -30.53 97.02
C GLN A 136 28.86 -30.88 95.78
N LEU A 137 28.17 -32.02 95.81
CA LEU A 137 27.28 -32.43 94.73
C LEU A 137 26.12 -31.44 94.50
N LYS A 138 25.56 -30.88 95.58
CA LYS A 138 24.52 -29.84 95.48
C LYS A 138 25.06 -28.58 94.81
N ASP A 139 26.25 -28.15 95.17
CA ASP A 139 26.88 -26.97 94.59
C ASP A 139 27.24 -27.21 93.12
N GLU A 140 27.80 -28.36 92.78
CA GLU A 140 28.03 -28.81 91.40
C GLU A 140 26.74 -28.87 90.58
N LEU A 141 25.64 -29.36 91.17
CA LEU A 141 24.35 -29.40 90.49
C LEU A 141 23.80 -28.00 90.25
N ASN A 142 23.96 -27.08 91.21
CA ASN A 142 23.52 -25.69 91.06
C ASN A 142 24.35 -24.95 89.99
N THR A 143 25.67 -25.15 89.95
CA THR A 143 26.51 -24.56 88.91
C THR A 143 26.17 -25.13 87.53
N ASN A 144 25.98 -26.44 87.42
CA ASN A 144 25.55 -27.09 86.18
C ASN A 144 24.16 -26.61 85.72
N ASN A 145 23.20 -26.44 86.63
CA ASN A 145 21.87 -25.92 86.28
C ASN A 145 21.94 -24.46 85.82
N ALA A 146 22.79 -23.64 86.44
CA ALA A 146 23.00 -22.25 86.03
C ALA A 146 23.64 -22.17 84.63
N THR A 147 24.68 -22.96 84.36
CA THR A 147 25.33 -22.99 83.04
C THR A 147 24.39 -23.51 81.95
N LEU A 148 23.59 -24.55 82.23
CA LEU A 148 22.58 -25.05 81.31
C LEU A 148 21.52 -23.98 81.02
N LYS A 149 21.06 -23.25 82.03
CA LYS A 149 20.10 -22.15 81.86
C LYS A 149 20.67 -21.07 80.95
N ASP A 150 21.89 -20.63 81.19
CA ASP A 150 22.54 -19.59 80.37
C ASP A 150 22.75 -20.07 78.93
N HIS A 151 23.10 -21.34 78.74
CA HIS A 151 23.23 -21.94 77.42
C HIS A 151 21.88 -21.97 76.67
N ILE A 152 20.79 -22.40 77.34
CA ILE A 152 19.44 -22.39 76.76
C ILE A 152 19.06 -20.97 76.35
N ILE A 153 19.21 -19.99 77.25
CA ILE A 153 18.86 -18.59 76.96
C ILE A 153 19.67 -18.04 75.78
N SER A 154 20.97 -18.36 75.70
CA SER A 154 21.82 -17.95 74.60
C SER A 154 21.41 -18.59 73.26
N CYS A 155 21.14 -19.89 73.25
CA CYS A 155 20.63 -20.61 72.08
C CYS A 155 19.26 -20.09 71.64
N GLU A 156 18.35 -19.84 72.57
CA GLU A 156 17.04 -19.24 72.28
C GLU A 156 17.20 -17.82 71.72
N SER A 157 18.05 -16.98 72.33
CA SER A 157 18.27 -15.62 71.83
C SER A 157 18.85 -15.59 70.42
N THR A 158 19.79 -16.49 70.11
CA THR A 158 20.42 -16.56 68.78
C THR A 158 19.44 -17.10 67.73
N THR A 159 18.68 -18.16 68.06
CA THR A 159 17.65 -18.71 67.17
C THR A 159 16.51 -17.70 66.94
N HIS A 160 16.01 -17.04 67.98
CA HIS A 160 15.01 -15.98 67.85
C HIS A 160 15.51 -14.84 66.95
N LYS A 161 16.74 -14.34 67.15
CA LYS A 161 17.32 -13.32 66.27
C LYS A 161 17.41 -13.79 64.81
N GLY A 162 17.75 -15.07 64.59
CA GLY A 162 17.78 -15.69 63.26
C GLY A 162 16.41 -15.72 62.60
N VAL A 163 15.39 -16.19 63.33
CA VAL A 163 14.00 -16.27 62.87
C VAL A 163 13.43 -14.88 62.59
N THR A 164 13.64 -13.91 63.49
CA THR A 164 13.16 -12.53 63.29
C THR A 164 13.75 -11.91 62.03
N LYS A 165 15.06 -12.02 61.82
CA LYS A 165 15.72 -11.53 60.59
C LYS A 165 15.18 -12.20 59.33
N LEU A 166 14.85 -13.49 59.41
CA LEU A 166 14.28 -14.22 58.29
C LEU A 166 12.86 -13.74 57.98
N LEU A 167 12.03 -13.54 59.01
CA LEU A 167 10.66 -13.01 58.87
C LEU A 167 10.66 -11.61 58.27
N GLU A 168 11.54 -10.71 58.74
CA GLU A 168 11.69 -9.37 58.15
C GLU A 168 12.05 -9.42 56.65
N LYS A 169 12.88 -10.37 56.24
CA LYS A 169 13.19 -10.58 54.82
C LYS A 169 11.94 -11.02 54.04
N TYR A 170 11.19 -12.00 54.56
CA TYR A 170 9.97 -12.47 53.90
C TYR A 170 8.89 -11.39 53.83
N GLU A 171 8.76 -10.56 54.85
CA GLU A 171 7.83 -9.42 54.84
C GLU A 171 8.20 -8.42 53.75
N LYS A 172 9.50 -8.09 53.61
CA LYS A 172 10.01 -7.22 52.54
C LYS A 172 9.75 -7.81 51.16
N TYR A 173 10.03 -9.10 50.94
CA TYR A 173 9.75 -9.77 49.67
C TYR A 173 8.26 -9.82 49.35
N THR A 174 7.43 -10.12 50.34
CA THR A 174 5.97 -10.16 50.17
C THR A 174 5.42 -8.77 49.82
N SER A 175 5.92 -7.73 50.49
CA SER A 175 5.52 -6.35 50.22
C SER A 175 5.97 -5.89 48.83
N ALA A 176 7.22 -6.17 48.45
CA ALA A 176 7.74 -5.87 47.13
C ALA A 176 6.96 -6.61 46.04
N SER A 177 6.63 -7.90 46.25
CA SER A 177 5.80 -8.69 45.34
C SER A 177 4.40 -8.09 45.18
N LYS A 178 3.75 -7.66 46.28
CA LYS A 178 2.43 -7.00 46.20
C LYS A 178 2.47 -5.70 45.40
N VAL A 179 3.50 -4.86 45.60
CA VAL A 179 3.67 -3.61 44.84
C VAL A 179 3.92 -3.92 43.37
N LEU A 180 4.80 -4.87 43.09
CA LEU A 180 5.10 -5.30 41.73
C LEU A 180 3.84 -5.83 41.02
N SER A 181 3.09 -6.74 41.64
CA SER A 181 1.84 -7.27 41.08
C SER A 181 0.81 -6.17 40.81
N LYS A 182 0.67 -5.18 41.71
CA LYS A 182 -0.21 -4.02 41.45
C LYS A 182 0.25 -3.21 40.24
N ASN A 183 1.54 -2.94 40.13
CA ASN A 183 2.08 -2.22 38.98
C ASN A 183 1.87 -3.00 37.68
N HIS A 184 2.07 -4.32 37.68
CA HIS A 184 1.78 -5.16 36.52
C HIS A 184 0.30 -5.12 36.12
N VAL A 185 -0.62 -5.20 37.08
CA VAL A 185 -2.06 -5.08 36.80
C VAL A 185 -2.37 -3.73 36.15
N VAL A 186 -1.86 -2.63 36.71
CA VAL A 186 -2.05 -1.30 36.15
C VAL A 186 -1.48 -1.21 34.72
N GLN A 187 -0.27 -1.75 34.48
CA GLN A 187 0.33 -1.76 33.15
C GLN A 187 -0.49 -2.54 32.13
N ILE A 188 -1.07 -3.68 32.53
CA ILE A 188 -1.96 -4.48 31.68
C ILE A 188 -3.24 -3.70 31.38
N GLU A 189 -3.86 -3.09 32.39
CA GLU A 189 -5.07 -2.29 32.22
C GLU A 189 -4.83 -1.08 31.30
N THR A 190 -3.70 -0.38 31.46
CA THR A 190 -3.34 0.74 30.57
C THR A 190 -3.09 0.28 29.15
N ALA A 191 -2.37 -0.83 28.95
CA ALA A 191 -2.11 -1.37 27.62
C ALA A 191 -3.39 -1.83 26.93
N GLN A 192 -4.33 -2.43 27.67
CA GLN A 192 -5.66 -2.80 27.17
C GLN A 192 -6.49 -1.57 26.81
N ALA A 193 -6.47 -0.53 27.64
CA ALA A 193 -7.17 0.73 27.36
C ALA A 193 -6.62 1.42 26.09
N GLU A 194 -5.29 1.46 25.93
CA GLU A 194 -4.64 1.97 24.72
C GLU A 194 -5.00 1.15 23.48
N LEU A 195 -4.98 -0.18 23.60
CA LEU A 195 -5.38 -1.08 22.51
C LEU A 195 -6.83 -0.83 22.09
N ASN A 196 -7.77 -0.74 23.04
CA ASN A 196 -9.18 -0.49 22.76
C ASN A 196 -9.40 0.91 22.16
N SER A 197 -8.65 1.91 22.63
CA SER A 197 -8.68 3.27 22.08
C SER A 197 -8.17 3.31 20.63
N MET A 198 -7.05 2.65 20.35
CA MET A 198 -6.51 2.53 18.98
C MET A 198 -7.43 1.73 18.07
N ALA A 199 -7.96 0.60 18.54
CA ALA A 199 -8.95 -0.19 17.80
C ALA A 199 -10.20 0.64 17.47
N GLY A 200 -10.69 1.46 18.39
CA GLY A 200 -11.81 2.37 18.15
C GLY A 200 -11.49 3.47 17.14
N LYS A 201 -10.27 4.01 17.11
CA LYS A 201 -9.83 4.98 16.10
C LYS A 201 -9.76 4.35 14.71
N PHE A 202 -9.11 3.19 14.60
CA PHE A 202 -9.02 2.48 13.33
C PHE A 202 -10.37 2.01 12.83
N ALA A 203 -11.28 1.56 13.71
CA ALA A 203 -12.63 1.19 13.31
C ALA A 203 -13.40 2.37 12.70
N LYS A 204 -13.23 3.59 13.25
CA LYS A 204 -13.80 4.82 12.67
C LYS A 204 -13.17 5.17 11.33
N GLU A 205 -11.84 5.16 11.26
CA GLU A 205 -11.11 5.46 10.01
C GLU A 205 -11.45 4.46 8.89
N ILE A 206 -11.58 3.17 9.21
CA ILE A 206 -12.04 2.14 8.27
C ILE A 206 -13.48 2.41 7.84
N ALA A 207 -14.36 2.80 8.75
CA ALA A 207 -15.75 3.14 8.40
C ALA A 207 -15.82 4.35 7.47
N ASP A 208 -15.11 5.43 7.79
CA ASP A 208 -15.03 6.65 6.98
C ASP A 208 -14.49 6.35 5.57
N LEU A 209 -13.41 5.55 5.48
CA LEU A 209 -12.84 5.11 4.20
C LEU A 209 -13.78 4.19 3.41
N THR A 210 -14.55 3.35 4.11
CA THR A 210 -15.54 2.48 3.47
C THR A 210 -16.67 3.31 2.87
N ASP A 211 -17.15 4.32 3.58
CA ASP A 211 -18.18 5.24 3.10
C ASP A 211 -17.69 6.07 1.91
N GLU A 212 -16.44 6.55 1.94
CA GLU A 212 -15.82 7.24 0.80
C GLU A 212 -15.70 6.32 -0.42
N SER A 213 -15.26 5.07 -0.23
CA SER A 213 -15.19 4.08 -1.31
C SER A 213 -16.56 3.82 -1.92
N GLN A 214 -17.60 3.64 -1.11
CA GLN A 214 -18.97 3.43 -1.58
C GLN A 214 -19.51 4.64 -2.35
N TYR A 215 -19.21 5.85 -1.88
CA TYR A 215 -19.58 7.08 -2.56
C TYR A 215 -18.92 7.18 -3.94
N LEU A 216 -17.63 6.88 -4.04
CA LEU A 216 -16.90 6.89 -5.30
C LEU A 216 -17.40 5.82 -6.26
N ASP A 217 -17.68 4.61 -5.78
CA ASP A 217 -18.27 3.54 -6.60
C ASP A 217 -19.64 3.93 -7.16
N ALA A 218 -20.50 4.55 -6.35
CA ALA A 218 -21.79 5.07 -6.80
C ALA A 218 -21.62 6.13 -7.89
N LYS A 219 -20.66 7.06 -7.72
CA LYS A 219 -20.35 8.08 -8.72
C LYS A 219 -19.84 7.48 -10.03
N VAL A 220 -18.97 6.47 -9.95
CA VAL A 220 -18.47 5.73 -11.12
C VAL A 220 -19.63 5.04 -11.84
N GLN A 221 -20.55 4.40 -11.11
CA GLN A 221 -21.73 3.77 -11.74
C GLN A 221 -22.61 4.78 -12.48
N VAL A 222 -22.88 5.95 -11.91
CA VAL A 222 -23.63 7.02 -12.59
C VAL A 222 -22.92 7.45 -13.88
N LEU A 223 -21.61 7.69 -13.82
CA LEU A 223 -20.83 8.07 -14.99
C LEU A 223 -20.81 6.97 -16.07
N LEU A 224 -20.78 5.70 -15.67
CA LEU A 224 -20.88 4.58 -16.60
C LEU A 224 -22.25 4.51 -17.28
N GLN A 225 -23.33 4.78 -16.54
CA GLN A 225 -24.68 4.87 -17.12
C GLN A 225 -24.78 6.05 -18.10
N ASP A 226 -24.26 7.22 -17.75
CA ASP A 226 -24.22 8.38 -18.65
C ASP A 226 -23.43 8.07 -19.92
N LEU A 227 -22.27 7.42 -19.79
CA LEU A 227 -21.47 6.99 -20.94
C LEU A 227 -22.25 6.01 -21.81
N GLN A 228 -22.98 5.06 -21.21
CA GLN A 228 -23.84 4.14 -21.95
C GLN A 228 -24.91 4.89 -22.75
N VAL A 229 -25.58 5.89 -22.15
CA VAL A 229 -26.56 6.74 -22.83
C VAL A 229 -25.90 7.49 -23.99
N LEU A 230 -24.77 8.14 -23.75
CA LEU A 230 -23.98 8.85 -24.77
C LEU A 230 -23.56 7.95 -25.92
N ARG A 231 -23.13 6.72 -25.62
CA ARG A 231 -22.79 5.72 -26.63
C ARG A 231 -24.00 5.32 -27.46
N THR A 232 -25.14 5.06 -26.83
CA THR A 232 -26.38 4.76 -27.57
C THR A 232 -26.83 5.93 -28.44
N TYR A 233 -26.70 7.17 -27.96
CA TYR A 233 -27.01 8.35 -28.76
C TYR A 233 -26.09 8.45 -29.98
N LYS A 234 -24.77 8.32 -29.77
CA LYS A 234 -23.77 8.42 -30.84
C LYS A 234 -23.98 7.35 -31.92
N ASP A 235 -24.23 6.10 -31.52
CA ASP A 235 -24.24 4.99 -32.46
C ASP A 235 -25.62 4.77 -33.12
N LYS A 236 -26.72 5.11 -32.44
CA LYS A 236 -28.10 4.84 -32.94
C LYS A 236 -28.85 6.10 -33.32
N GLU A 237 -28.96 7.08 -32.42
CA GLU A 237 -29.82 8.25 -32.65
C GLU A 237 -29.19 9.28 -33.57
N TYR A 238 -27.91 9.58 -33.34
CA TYR A 238 -27.19 10.64 -34.04
C TYR A 238 -27.12 10.40 -35.56
N PRO A 239 -26.79 9.19 -36.07
CA PRO A 239 -26.76 8.95 -37.51
C PRO A 239 -28.13 9.12 -38.17
N VAL A 240 -29.20 8.70 -37.48
CA VAL A 240 -30.57 8.87 -37.98
C VAL A 240 -30.96 10.34 -38.02
N LYS A 241 -30.66 11.11 -36.96
CA LYS A 241 -30.90 12.56 -36.92
C LYS A 241 -30.08 13.28 -37.98
N ALA A 242 -28.82 12.94 -38.16
CA ALA A 242 -27.94 13.50 -39.19
C ALA A 242 -28.48 13.22 -40.60
N MET A 243 -28.93 11.98 -40.88
CA MET A 243 -29.56 11.63 -42.15
C MET A 243 -30.86 12.41 -42.38
N CYS A 244 -31.68 12.59 -41.34
CA CYS A 244 -32.91 13.38 -41.42
C CYS A 244 -32.59 14.85 -41.75
N ILE A 245 -31.59 15.43 -41.08
CA ILE A 245 -31.12 16.80 -41.35
C ILE A 245 -30.62 16.92 -42.80
N ALA A 246 -29.83 15.96 -43.29
CA ALA A 246 -29.37 15.95 -44.68
C ALA A 246 -30.54 15.86 -45.68
N LYS A 247 -31.54 15.02 -45.40
CA LYS A 247 -32.76 14.91 -46.22
C LYS A 247 -33.54 16.22 -46.24
N LEU A 248 -33.76 16.86 -45.09
CA LEU A 248 -34.43 18.16 -45.04
C LEU A 248 -33.61 19.23 -45.78
N SER A 249 -32.29 19.26 -45.62
CA SER A 249 -31.43 20.22 -46.33
C SER A 249 -31.51 20.05 -47.84
N ASN A 250 -31.55 18.81 -48.33
CA ASN A 250 -31.73 18.52 -49.76
C ASN A 250 -33.11 18.95 -50.24
N ASN A 251 -34.17 18.69 -49.45
CA ASN A 251 -35.51 19.13 -49.81
C ASN A 251 -35.60 20.66 -49.89
N VAL A 252 -34.98 21.39 -48.96
CA VAL A 252 -34.90 22.85 -49.00
C VAL A 252 -34.13 23.31 -50.23
N GLY A 253 -33.02 22.65 -50.57
CA GLY A 253 -32.25 22.93 -51.79
C GLY A 253 -33.06 22.72 -53.07
N ASN A 254 -33.76 21.58 -53.17
CA ASN A 254 -34.61 21.25 -54.32
C ASN A 254 -35.77 22.24 -54.46
N LEU A 255 -36.48 22.54 -53.37
CA LEU A 255 -37.56 23.53 -53.38
C LEU A 255 -37.08 24.92 -53.80
N SER A 256 -35.85 25.30 -53.41
CA SER A 256 -35.22 26.55 -53.85
C SER A 256 -34.92 26.56 -55.36
N ILE A 257 -34.54 25.41 -55.93
CA ILE A 257 -34.35 25.24 -57.37
C ILE A 257 -35.69 25.29 -58.09
N ASP A 258 -36.68 24.51 -57.65
CA ASP A 258 -38.03 24.49 -58.23
C ASP A 258 -38.64 25.89 -58.25
N GLN A 259 -38.54 26.63 -57.14
CA GLN A 259 -39.01 28.01 -57.05
C GLN A 259 -38.27 28.94 -58.04
N ARG A 260 -36.97 28.73 -58.27
CA ARG A 260 -36.21 29.52 -59.24
C ARG A 260 -36.71 29.23 -60.66
N ASP A 261 -36.92 27.96 -60.99
CA ASP A 261 -37.36 27.52 -62.32
C ASP A 261 -38.77 28.03 -62.62
N GLU A 262 -39.69 27.95 -61.64
CA GLU A 262 -41.04 28.55 -61.74
C GLU A 262 -40.97 30.06 -61.94
N MET A 263 -40.08 30.77 -61.23
CA MET A 263 -39.88 32.20 -61.39
C MET A 263 -39.33 32.57 -62.77
N GLU A 264 -38.45 31.76 -63.35
CA GLU A 264 -37.95 31.95 -64.71
C GLU A 264 -39.04 31.68 -65.76
N GLU A 265 -39.84 30.64 -65.59
CA GLU A 265 -40.98 30.37 -66.46
C GLU A 265 -42.00 31.52 -66.41
N LEU A 266 -42.32 32.01 -65.21
CA LEU A 266 -43.22 33.15 -65.06
C LEU A 266 -42.67 34.40 -65.77
N LYS A 267 -41.35 34.66 -65.66
CA LYS A 267 -40.70 35.75 -66.42
C LYS A 267 -40.80 35.54 -67.92
N ARG A 268 -40.61 34.31 -68.41
CA ARG A 268 -40.78 33.96 -69.83
C ARG A 268 -42.21 34.26 -70.29
N ILE A 269 -43.22 33.79 -69.56
CA ILE A 269 -44.63 34.03 -69.84
C ILE A 269 -44.94 35.53 -69.85
N ILE A 270 -44.51 36.28 -68.83
CA ILE A 270 -44.71 37.74 -68.75
C ILE A 270 -44.07 38.44 -69.96
N SER A 271 -42.84 38.07 -70.33
CA SER A 271 -42.15 38.66 -71.48
C SER A 271 -42.85 38.34 -72.81
N GLY A 272 -43.34 37.10 -72.97
CA GLY A 272 -44.08 36.66 -74.13
C GLY A 272 -45.42 37.38 -74.28
N GLU A 273 -46.21 37.46 -73.20
CA GLU A 273 -47.47 38.21 -73.21
C GLU A 273 -47.26 39.71 -73.44
N ARG A 274 -46.23 40.30 -72.82
CA ARG A 274 -45.85 41.69 -73.10
C ARG A 274 -45.50 41.90 -74.57
N MET A 275 -44.76 40.97 -75.19
CA MET A 275 -44.41 41.04 -76.61
C MET A 275 -45.66 40.92 -77.49
N LYS A 276 -46.57 39.99 -77.19
CA LYS A 276 -47.86 39.86 -77.89
C LYS A 276 -48.70 41.14 -77.79
N MET A 277 -48.81 41.73 -76.60
CA MET A 277 -49.53 42.99 -76.41
C MET A 277 -48.89 44.15 -77.19
N LEU A 278 -47.55 44.23 -77.22
CA LEU A 278 -46.83 45.24 -78.00
C LEU A 278 -47.06 45.05 -79.50
N ALA A 279 -46.96 43.82 -80.00
CA ALA A 279 -47.23 43.51 -81.40
C ALA A 279 -48.69 43.82 -81.77
N HIS A 280 -49.65 43.44 -80.92
CA HIS A 280 -51.06 43.78 -81.14
C HIS A 280 -51.28 45.28 -81.16
N ARG A 281 -50.64 46.03 -80.24
CA ARG A 281 -50.70 47.50 -80.22
C ARG A 281 -50.07 48.10 -81.48
N MET A 282 -48.93 47.58 -81.96
CA MET A 282 -48.30 48.04 -83.19
C MET A 282 -49.20 47.79 -84.41
N ASN A 283 -49.74 46.59 -84.55
CA ASN A 283 -50.68 46.26 -85.63
C ASN A 283 -51.96 47.11 -85.57
N GLN A 284 -52.49 47.36 -84.37
CA GLN A 284 -53.62 48.28 -84.20
C GLN A 284 -53.25 49.71 -84.61
N THR A 285 -52.08 50.22 -84.20
CA THR A 285 -51.65 51.56 -84.60
C THR A 285 -51.42 51.66 -86.10
N GLU A 286 -50.85 50.64 -86.73
CA GLU A 286 -50.66 50.56 -88.18
C GLU A 286 -52.02 50.54 -88.88
N ALA A 287 -52.95 49.69 -88.46
CA ALA A 287 -54.31 49.65 -89.01
C ALA A 287 -55.06 50.99 -88.86
N ILE A 288 -54.91 51.69 -87.72
CA ILE A 288 -55.49 53.02 -87.51
C ILE A 288 -54.83 54.04 -88.44
N VAL A 289 -53.50 54.01 -88.60
CA VAL A 289 -52.77 54.90 -89.49
C VAL A 289 -53.16 54.66 -90.95
N ASP A 290 -53.24 53.40 -91.38
CA ASP A 290 -53.68 53.01 -92.72
C ASP A 290 -55.11 53.46 -93.00
N HIS A 291 -56.04 53.23 -92.06
CA HIS A 291 -57.42 53.69 -92.19
C HIS A 291 -57.50 55.23 -92.23
N ALA A 292 -56.78 55.93 -91.36
CA ALA A 292 -56.75 57.39 -91.35
C ALA A 292 -56.12 57.95 -92.63
N ALA A 293 -55.08 57.30 -93.16
CA ALA A 293 -54.47 57.65 -94.44
C ALA A 293 -55.46 57.41 -95.59
N GLU A 294 -56.14 56.27 -95.62
CA GLU A 294 -57.13 55.96 -96.65
C GLU A 294 -58.33 56.93 -96.62
N ASP A 295 -58.83 57.27 -95.44
CA ASP A 295 -59.87 58.29 -95.27
C ASP A 295 -59.39 59.68 -95.69
N ALA A 296 -58.15 60.05 -95.35
CA ALA A 296 -57.53 61.30 -95.80
C ALA A 296 -57.38 61.34 -97.33
N PHE A 297 -57.02 60.22 -97.97
CA PHE A 297 -56.94 60.11 -99.43
C PHE A 297 -58.32 60.17 -100.09
N LYS A 298 -59.34 59.48 -99.54
CA LYS A 298 -60.72 59.51 -100.05
C LYS A 298 -61.36 60.90 -99.93
N SER A 299 -61.08 61.61 -98.82
CA SER A 299 -61.57 62.98 -98.57
C SER A 299 -60.74 64.05 -99.27
N CYS A 300 -59.55 63.73 -99.77
CA CYS A 300 -58.74 64.66 -100.54
C CYS A 300 -59.37 64.95 -101.92
N THR A 301 -59.93 66.16 -102.05
CA THR A 301 -60.51 66.70 -103.28
C THR A 301 -59.48 67.18 -104.31
N SER A 302 -58.18 67.05 -104.02
CA SER A 302 -57.11 67.47 -104.92
C SER A 302 -56.93 66.51 -106.10
N ARG A 303 -57.32 66.95 -107.30
CA ARG A 303 -57.16 66.23 -108.59
C ARG A 303 -55.73 65.73 -108.83
N SER A 304 -54.72 66.48 -108.38
CA SER A 304 -53.31 66.14 -108.57
C SER A 304 -52.87 64.95 -107.73
N LEU A 305 -53.37 64.85 -106.49
CA LEU A 305 -53.04 63.76 -105.57
C LEU A 305 -53.67 62.44 -106.03
N GLN A 306 -54.91 62.48 -106.53
CA GLN A 306 -55.60 61.32 -107.11
C GLN A 306 -54.88 60.79 -108.36
N LEU A 307 -54.40 61.69 -109.22
CA LEU A 307 -53.61 61.32 -110.39
C LEU A 307 -52.27 60.68 -109.99
N LEU A 308 -51.60 61.24 -108.99
CA LEU A 308 -50.33 60.70 -108.49
C LEU A 308 -50.53 59.31 -107.85
N SER A 309 -51.60 59.10 -107.08
CA SER A 309 -51.96 57.78 -106.53
C SER A 309 -52.16 56.74 -107.63
N ARG A 310 -52.94 57.05 -108.68
CA ARG A 310 -53.13 56.15 -109.83
C ARG A 310 -51.82 55.86 -110.54
N LYS A 311 -50.96 56.86 -110.72
CA LYS A 311 -49.62 56.67 -111.30
C LYS A 311 -48.73 55.80 -110.41
N ASN A 312 -48.71 56.03 -109.10
CA ASN A 312 -47.95 55.22 -108.15
C ASN A 312 -48.44 53.77 -108.11
N GLN A 313 -49.74 53.53 -108.26
CA GLN A 313 -50.31 52.19 -108.34
C GLN A 313 -49.86 51.45 -109.62
N VAL A 314 -49.82 52.16 -110.76
CA VAL A 314 -49.25 51.62 -112.01
C VAL A 314 -47.77 51.33 -111.85
N ILE A 315 -47.00 52.26 -111.29
CA ILE A 315 -45.56 52.08 -111.04
C ILE A 315 -45.31 50.89 -110.09
N ALA A 316 -46.13 50.71 -109.04
CA ALA A 316 -46.00 49.57 -108.13
C ALA A 316 -46.21 48.24 -108.85
N TYR A 317 -47.19 48.18 -109.76
CA TYR A 317 -47.41 47.01 -110.61
C TYR A 317 -46.24 46.77 -111.57
N GLU A 318 -45.74 47.83 -112.24
CA GLU A 318 -44.57 47.75 -113.11
C GLU A 318 -43.31 47.29 -112.35
N ILE A 319 -43.10 47.76 -111.11
CA ILE A 319 -41.99 47.31 -110.26
C ILE A 319 -42.13 45.83 -109.91
N MET A 320 -43.33 45.35 -109.58
CA MET A 320 -43.57 43.93 -109.33
C MET A 320 -43.26 43.09 -110.56
N GLN A 321 -43.75 43.51 -111.73
CA GLN A 321 -43.50 42.83 -112.99
C GLN A 321 -42.01 42.81 -113.35
N ASN A 322 -41.33 43.96 -113.25
CA ASN A 322 -39.89 44.06 -113.49
C ASN A 322 -39.08 43.20 -112.49
N ARG A 323 -39.48 43.11 -111.22
CA ARG A 323 -38.81 42.23 -110.24
C ARG A 323 -38.94 40.76 -110.64
N GLN A 324 -40.09 40.36 -111.15
CA GLN A 324 -40.29 39.02 -111.66
C GLN A 324 -39.44 38.77 -112.91
N GLU A 325 -39.48 39.67 -113.90
CA GLU A 325 -38.67 39.57 -115.13
C GLU A 325 -37.17 39.55 -114.84
N ILE A 326 -36.69 40.38 -113.90
CA ILE A 326 -35.30 40.35 -113.44
C ILE A 326 -34.97 38.98 -112.82
N SER A 327 -35.83 38.42 -111.97
CA SER A 327 -35.60 37.09 -111.38
C SER A 327 -35.51 36.00 -112.46
N GLU A 328 -36.37 36.06 -113.48
CA GLU A 328 -36.36 35.12 -114.61
C GLU A 328 -35.09 35.28 -115.47
N LEU A 329 -34.72 36.52 -115.80
CA LEU A 329 -33.49 36.81 -116.54
C LEU A 329 -32.23 36.43 -115.77
N THR A 330 -32.18 36.65 -114.45
CA THR A 330 -31.03 36.23 -113.62
C THR A 330 -30.87 34.71 -113.63
N LEU A 331 -31.96 33.96 -113.61
CA LEU A 331 -31.94 32.50 -113.72
C LEU A 331 -31.39 32.06 -115.09
N ILE A 332 -31.83 32.71 -116.17
CA ILE A 332 -31.38 32.41 -117.54
C ILE A 332 -29.89 32.75 -117.72
N VAL A 333 -29.44 33.91 -117.21
CA VAL A 333 -28.03 34.31 -117.26
C VAL A 333 -27.17 33.31 -116.49
N GLU A 334 -27.59 32.93 -115.27
CA GLU A 334 -26.87 31.93 -114.48
C GLU A 334 -26.80 30.57 -115.20
N GLN A 335 -27.86 30.19 -115.92
CA GLN A 335 -27.89 28.97 -116.72
C GLN A 335 -26.97 29.06 -117.95
N LEU A 336 -26.98 30.17 -118.69
CA LEU A 336 -26.11 30.41 -119.84
C LEU A 336 -24.63 30.53 -119.43
N GLU A 337 -24.34 31.20 -118.32
CA GLU A 337 -22.99 31.26 -117.74
C GLU A 337 -22.50 29.86 -117.37
N ASN A 338 -23.36 29.02 -116.80
CA ASN A 338 -23.03 27.62 -116.54
C ASN A 338 -22.81 26.83 -117.84
N GLU A 339 -23.62 27.02 -118.88
CA GLU A 339 -23.43 26.39 -120.19
C GLU A 339 -22.12 26.85 -120.87
N VAL A 340 -21.81 28.14 -120.87
CA VAL A 340 -20.54 28.69 -121.40
C VAL A 340 -19.36 28.16 -120.59
N LYS A 341 -19.48 28.07 -119.26
CA LYS A 341 -18.43 27.51 -118.40
C LYS A 341 -18.22 26.02 -118.67
N ILE A 342 -19.28 25.27 -118.93
CA ILE A 342 -19.21 23.86 -119.34
C ILE A 342 -18.54 23.75 -120.73
N LEU A 343 -18.98 24.53 -121.73
CA LEU A 343 -18.44 24.54 -123.09
C LEU A 343 -16.98 25.01 -123.18
N SER A 344 -16.57 25.95 -122.32
CA SER A 344 -15.19 26.44 -122.18
C SER A 344 -14.26 25.39 -121.53
N ASN A 345 -14.81 24.58 -120.62
CA ASN A 345 -14.10 23.49 -119.93
C ASN A 345 -14.15 22.15 -120.68
N MET A 346 -14.92 22.03 -121.76
CA MET A 346 -14.88 20.87 -122.65
C MET A 346 -13.56 20.86 -123.46
N ALA A 347 -12.86 19.73 -123.44
CA ALA A 347 -11.53 19.58 -124.03
C ALA A 347 -11.51 19.64 -125.57
N GLU A 348 -12.66 19.61 -126.23
CA GLU A 348 -12.79 19.48 -127.69
C GLU A 348 -12.92 20.84 -128.41
N THR A 349 -13.43 21.88 -127.76
CA THR A 349 -13.55 23.25 -128.30
C THR A 349 -12.32 24.11 -128.04
N ASN A 350 -11.46 23.71 -127.10
CA ASN A 350 -10.20 24.40 -126.79
C ASN A 350 -9.05 23.87 -127.68
N VAL A 351 -9.22 23.96 -129.01
CA VAL A 351 -8.28 23.45 -130.03
C VAL A 351 -6.83 23.90 -129.79
N ARG A 352 -6.63 25.06 -129.16
CA ARG A 352 -5.30 25.62 -128.87
C ARG A 352 -4.60 24.99 -127.65
N LYS A 353 -5.35 24.50 -126.64
CA LYS A 353 -4.81 23.81 -125.45
C LYS A 353 -4.55 22.32 -125.68
N TYR A 354 -5.22 21.71 -126.65
CA TYR A 354 -5.05 20.28 -126.99
C TYR A 354 -3.81 20.02 -127.87
N VAL A 355 -3.37 21.01 -128.66
CA VAL A 355 -2.25 20.87 -129.61
C VAL A 355 -0.90 21.35 -129.03
N PHE A 356 -0.89 22.26 -128.07
CA PHE A 356 0.34 22.79 -127.45
C PHE A 356 0.27 22.81 -125.91
N PRO A 357 0.47 21.66 -125.24
CA PRO A 357 0.41 21.57 -123.78
C PRO A 357 1.51 22.36 -123.04
N GLU A 358 2.59 22.74 -123.74
CA GLU A 358 3.82 23.30 -123.16
C GLU A 358 3.95 24.83 -123.30
N LEU A 359 3.02 25.52 -123.98
CA LEU A 359 3.01 26.98 -124.11
C LEU A 359 2.22 27.66 -122.97
N LYS A 360 2.83 27.80 -121.79
CA LYS A 360 2.33 28.64 -120.68
C LYS A 360 2.72 30.12 -120.88
N VAL A 361 2.32 30.72 -122.00
CA VAL A 361 2.72 32.11 -122.36
C VAL A 361 1.59 33.13 -122.10
N MET A 362 0.40 32.70 -121.69
CA MET A 362 -0.78 33.59 -121.61
C MET A 362 -1.51 33.59 -120.25
N ASP A 363 -0.99 32.88 -119.23
CA ASP A 363 -1.48 33.01 -117.84
C ASP A 363 -0.70 34.09 -117.05
N THR A 364 0.26 34.75 -117.69
CA THR A 364 0.92 35.95 -117.17
C THR A 364 0.11 37.20 -117.55
N PRO A 365 -0.16 38.12 -116.60
CA PRO A 365 -0.88 39.35 -116.90
C PRO A 365 -0.09 40.16 -117.93
N MET A 366 -0.75 40.52 -119.04
CA MET A 366 -0.16 41.27 -120.15
C MET A 366 0.03 42.74 -119.71
N CYS A 367 1.28 43.24 -119.76
CA CYS A 367 1.61 44.65 -119.51
C CYS A 367 0.69 45.58 -120.31
N HIS A 368 0.13 46.58 -119.64
CA HIS A 368 -0.69 47.60 -120.29
C HIS A 368 0.20 48.62 -121.00
N PRO A 369 -0.29 49.28 -122.09
CA PRO A 369 0.53 50.14 -122.95
C PRO A 369 1.22 51.32 -122.25
N ASP A 370 0.79 51.67 -121.04
CA ASP A 370 1.24 52.84 -120.28
C ASP A 370 2.16 52.49 -119.09
N GLU A 371 2.62 51.24 -118.97
CA GLU A 371 3.63 50.85 -117.98
C GLU A 371 5.05 50.89 -118.55
N ASP A 372 5.91 51.75 -117.99
CA ASP A 372 7.33 51.82 -118.32
C ASP A 372 8.04 50.53 -117.88
N VAL A 373 8.53 49.76 -118.86
CA VAL A 373 9.25 48.49 -118.65
C VAL A 373 10.69 48.79 -118.23
N ILE A 374 11.00 48.62 -116.95
CA ILE A 374 12.37 48.68 -116.43
C ILE A 374 13.06 47.33 -116.74
N LEU A 375 13.92 47.34 -117.76
CA LEU A 375 14.75 46.19 -118.14
C LEU A 375 15.96 46.08 -117.21
N ASP A 376 15.93 45.10 -116.30
CA ASP A 376 17.08 44.77 -115.45
C ASP A 376 18.10 43.97 -116.27
N ILE A 377 18.88 44.67 -117.11
CA ILE A 377 19.98 44.09 -117.89
C ILE A 377 21.26 44.21 -117.05
N PRO A 378 21.79 43.11 -116.49
CA PRO A 378 23.09 43.14 -115.84
C PRO A 378 24.18 43.49 -116.86
N THR A 379 24.90 44.59 -116.63
CA THR A 379 26.08 44.96 -117.42
C THR A 379 27.28 44.10 -117.02
N GLN A 380 27.96 43.55 -118.03
CA GLN A 380 29.03 42.58 -117.89
C GLN A 380 30.26 43.19 -117.17
N GLN A 381 30.55 42.73 -115.95
CA GLN A 381 31.87 42.88 -115.33
C GLN A 381 32.87 42.06 -116.15
N MET A 382 33.81 42.71 -116.83
CA MET A 382 34.96 42.03 -117.41
C MET A 382 35.81 41.46 -116.26
N LEU A 383 35.98 40.14 -116.23
CA LEU A 383 36.91 39.44 -115.35
C LEU A 383 38.34 40.02 -115.47
N PRO A 384 39.12 40.00 -114.38
CA PRO A 384 40.53 39.69 -114.53
C PRO A 384 40.93 38.54 -113.60
N ILE A 385 41.51 37.50 -114.22
CA ILE A 385 42.56 36.64 -113.65
C ILE A 385 42.14 35.74 -112.48
#